data_AF-A0A1I9G9V2-F1
#
_entry.id   AF-A0A1I9G9V2-F1
#
_cell.length_a   1.000
_cell.length_b   1.000
_cell.length_c   1.000
_cell.angle_alpha   90.00
_cell.angle_beta   90.00
_cell.angle_gamma   90.00
#
_symmetry.space_group_name_H-M   'P 1'
#
loop_
_entity.id
_entity.type
_entity.pdbx_description
1 polymer ?
#
loop_
_entity_poly.entity_id
_entity_poly.type
_entity_poly.pdbx_seq_one_letter_code
_entity_poly.pdbx_strand_id
1 'polypeptide(L)'
;DGSAESYLKCGTLAGVYPTIDFGPTTRQNVQAYFAMQRHYTPHGPLVNSEFYPGWLVIWGQKSEKLPSITEIIDTADYMYQLGASINFYMFHGGTNFGYWNGAEITAPVITSYDYSAPLTEAGDLTQKYMAIRNWLASKSDWPHKPGDIPRDNL
;
A
#
# COMPACT_ATOMS: atom_id res chain seq x y z
N ASP A 1 -7.68 -9.71 -7.44
CA ASP A 1 -7.42 -8.26 -7.44
C ASP A 1 -6.11 -8.03 -8.22
N GLY A 2 -5.71 -6.79 -8.49
CA GLY A 2 -4.54 -6.49 -9.30
C GLY A 2 -4.75 -5.52 -10.47
N SER A 3 -3.65 -5.00 -10.99
CA SER A 3 -3.58 -3.98 -12.03
C SER A 3 -3.48 -4.50 -13.48
N ALA A 4 -3.78 -5.77 -13.71
CA ALA A 4 -3.68 -6.43 -15.02
C ALA A 4 -5.05 -6.87 -15.58
N GLU A 5 -5.12 -7.03 -16.90
CA GLU A 5 -6.36 -7.41 -17.62
C GLU A 5 -6.96 -8.72 -17.08
N SER A 6 -6.13 -9.73 -16.77
CA SER A 6 -6.58 -11.02 -16.25
C SER A 6 -7.37 -10.89 -14.95
N TYR A 7 -7.07 -9.88 -14.13
CA TYR A 7 -7.76 -9.63 -12.87
C TYR A 7 -9.03 -8.80 -13.09
N LEU A 8 -8.92 -7.71 -13.86
CA LEU A 8 -10.03 -6.79 -14.10
C LEU A 8 -11.15 -7.41 -14.94
N LYS A 9 -10.82 -8.28 -15.89
CA LYS A 9 -11.80 -8.99 -16.72
C LYS A 9 -12.80 -9.80 -15.90
N CYS A 10 -12.35 -10.40 -14.80
CA CYS A 10 -13.20 -11.23 -13.94
C CYS A 10 -13.64 -10.52 -12.66
N GLY A 11 -12.98 -9.42 -12.27
CA GLY A 11 -13.29 -8.66 -11.06
C GLY A 11 -14.23 -7.45 -11.27
N THR A 12 -14.42 -6.99 -12.51
CA THR A 12 -15.26 -5.82 -12.80
C THR A 12 -16.74 -6.19 -12.89
N LEU A 13 -17.60 -5.39 -12.27
CA LEU A 13 -19.06 -5.54 -12.30
C LEU A 13 -19.74 -4.22 -12.67
N ALA A 14 -20.78 -4.28 -13.50
CA ALA A 14 -21.55 -3.10 -13.88
C ALA A 14 -22.15 -2.39 -12.65
N GLY A 15 -22.01 -1.06 -12.61
CA GLY A 15 -22.47 -0.23 -11.50
C GLY A 15 -21.52 -0.15 -10.30
N VAL A 16 -20.40 -0.89 -10.32
CA VAL A 16 -19.34 -0.82 -9.30
C VAL A 16 -18.10 -0.21 -9.93
N TYR A 17 -17.49 0.78 -9.26
CA TYR A 17 -16.31 1.47 -9.78
C TYR A 17 -15.05 0.59 -9.58
N PRO A 18 -14.41 0.08 -10.65
CA PRO A 18 -13.24 -0.78 -10.50
C PRO A 18 -12.01 0.05 -10.12
N THR A 19 -11.38 -0.34 -9.01
CA THR A 19 -10.06 0.15 -8.61
C THR A 19 -9.01 -0.93 -8.85
N ILE A 20 -7.74 -0.58 -8.68
CA ILE A 20 -6.61 -1.50 -8.85
C ILE A 20 -5.73 -1.44 -7.61
N ASP A 21 -4.84 -2.41 -7.48
CA ASP A 21 -3.78 -2.46 -6.48
C ASP A 21 -2.42 -2.75 -7.13
N PHE A 22 -1.36 -2.29 -6.48
CA PHE A 22 0.03 -2.58 -6.83
C PHE A 22 0.97 -1.96 -5.81
N GLY A 23 2.15 -2.57 -5.62
CA GLY A 23 3.21 -2.06 -4.75
C GLY A 23 4.17 -1.06 -5.43
N PRO A 24 5.23 -0.65 -4.72
CA PRO A 24 6.30 0.21 -5.24
C PRO A 24 6.88 -0.31 -6.56
N THR A 25 7.00 0.56 -7.55
CA THR A 25 7.39 0.19 -8.91
C THR A 25 7.90 1.39 -9.72
N THR A 26 8.27 1.17 -10.98
CA THR A 26 8.72 2.25 -11.86
C THR A 26 7.57 3.15 -12.31
N ARG A 27 7.86 4.40 -12.67
CA ARG A 27 6.85 5.33 -13.21
C ARG A 27 6.15 4.78 -14.46
N GLN A 28 6.89 4.08 -15.31
CA GLN A 28 6.36 3.43 -16.50
C GLN A 28 5.30 2.39 -16.15
N ASN A 29 5.54 1.59 -15.10
CA ASN A 29 4.57 0.60 -14.63
C ASN A 29 3.35 1.28 -14.02
N VAL A 30 3.53 2.34 -13.22
CA VAL A 30 2.39 3.13 -12.68
C VAL A 30 1.48 3.64 -13.81
N GLN A 31 2.06 4.19 -14.89
CA GLN A 31 1.29 4.63 -16.04
C GLN A 31 0.54 3.49 -16.72
N ALA A 32 1.21 2.35 -16.93
CA ALA A 32 0.59 1.17 -17.54
C ALA A 32 -0.59 0.64 -16.70
N TYR A 33 -0.42 0.58 -15.38
CA TYR A 33 -1.45 0.13 -14.45
C TYR A 33 -2.66 1.07 -14.45
N PHE A 34 -2.45 2.40 -14.39
CA PHE A 34 -3.57 3.34 -14.47
C PHE A 34 -4.19 3.43 -15.87
N ALA A 35 -3.44 3.18 -16.94
CA ALA A 35 -4.01 3.01 -18.27
C ALA A 35 -4.94 1.78 -18.33
N MET A 36 -4.55 0.69 -17.66
CA MET A 36 -5.39 -0.49 -17.52
C MET A 36 -6.65 -0.21 -16.69
N GLN A 37 -6.55 0.52 -15.58
CA GLN A 37 -7.73 1.01 -14.86
C GLN A 37 -8.65 1.82 -15.78
N ARG A 38 -8.08 2.76 -16.56
CA ARG A 38 -8.85 3.59 -17.50
C ARG A 38 -9.54 2.81 -18.61
N HIS A 39 -9.02 1.65 -19.00
CA HIS A 39 -9.69 0.77 -19.96
C HIS A 39 -11.04 0.26 -19.43
N TYR A 40 -11.12 -0.05 -18.13
CA TYR A 40 -12.34 -0.53 -17.48
C TYR A 40 -13.18 0.59 -16.87
N THR A 41 -12.57 1.74 -16.57
CA THR A 41 -13.26 2.95 -16.10
C THR A 41 -12.73 4.22 -16.78
N PRO A 42 -13.28 4.58 -17.96
CA PRO A 42 -12.81 5.72 -18.74
C PRO A 42 -12.91 7.08 -18.03
N HIS A 43 -13.78 7.18 -17.03
CA HIS A 43 -14.02 8.39 -16.24
C HIS A 43 -13.84 8.12 -14.74
N GLY A 44 -13.82 9.18 -13.92
CA GLY A 44 -13.67 9.07 -12.46
C GLY A 44 -12.22 9.11 -11.97
N PRO A 45 -11.97 8.94 -10.66
CA PRO A 45 -10.63 9.06 -10.08
C PRO A 45 -9.72 7.88 -10.43
N LEU A 46 -8.42 8.12 -10.56
CA LEU A 46 -7.44 7.05 -10.48
C LEU A 46 -7.34 6.60 -9.02
N VAL A 47 -7.35 5.29 -8.76
CA VAL A 47 -7.34 4.77 -7.39
C VAL A 47 -6.45 3.54 -7.30
N ASN A 48 -5.39 3.64 -6.52
CA ASN A 48 -4.68 2.48 -5.99
C ASN A 48 -5.26 2.17 -4.60
N SER A 49 -6.09 1.13 -4.52
CA SER A 49 -6.78 0.73 -3.29
C SER A 49 -5.88 0.00 -2.32
N GLU A 50 -4.75 -0.54 -2.77
CA GLU A 50 -3.77 -1.21 -1.91
C GLU A 50 -2.36 -0.98 -2.45
N PHE A 51 -1.71 0.05 -1.92
CA PHE A 51 -0.30 0.32 -2.16
C PHE A 51 0.53 -0.35 -1.08
N TYR A 52 1.37 -1.32 -1.45
CA TYR A 52 2.04 -2.23 -0.52
C TYR A 52 3.44 -1.76 -0.05
N PRO A 53 3.58 -1.06 1.09
CA PRO A 53 4.90 -0.67 1.61
C PRO A 53 5.71 -1.81 2.23
N GLY A 54 5.13 -3.00 2.35
CA GLY A 54 5.69 -4.18 2.99
C GLY A 54 4.93 -5.43 2.53
N TRP A 55 5.05 -6.53 3.24
CA TRP A 55 4.40 -7.79 2.85
C TRP A 55 4.13 -8.70 4.04
N LEU A 56 3.22 -9.66 3.87
CA LEU A 56 2.94 -10.71 4.85
C LEU A 56 4.12 -11.68 4.98
N VAL A 57 4.19 -12.37 6.12
CA VAL A 57 5.21 -13.40 6.38
C VAL A 57 4.54 -14.71 6.74
N ILE A 58 5.01 -15.81 6.18
CA ILE A 58 4.50 -17.16 6.45
C ILE A 58 5.46 -17.98 7.30
N TRP A 59 4.94 -18.99 8.02
CA TRP A 59 5.76 -19.87 8.85
C TRP A 59 6.84 -20.57 8.03
N GLY A 60 8.09 -20.55 8.54
CA GLY A 60 9.25 -21.17 7.87
C GLY A 60 9.92 -20.30 6.82
N GLN A 61 9.39 -19.11 6.51
CA GLN A 61 10.02 -18.16 5.61
C GLN A 61 11.31 -17.60 6.21
N LYS A 62 12.40 -17.60 5.43
CA LYS A 62 13.73 -17.14 5.89
C LYS A 62 14.03 -15.68 5.56
N SER A 63 13.43 -15.17 4.48
CA SER A 63 13.64 -13.80 4.01
C SER A 63 12.48 -13.36 3.11
N GLU A 64 12.22 -12.06 3.09
CA GLU A 64 11.29 -11.40 2.16
C GLU A 64 12.03 -10.24 1.48
N LYS A 65 11.74 -9.97 0.19
CA LYS A 65 12.27 -8.79 -0.48
C LYS A 65 11.29 -7.64 -0.27
N LEU A 66 11.58 -6.81 0.72
CA LEU A 66 10.78 -5.63 1.02
C LEU A 66 11.19 -4.44 0.12
N PRO A 67 10.23 -3.57 -0.25
CA PRO A 67 10.55 -2.35 -0.97
C PRO A 67 11.32 -1.37 -0.08
N SER A 68 12.24 -0.63 -0.69
CA SER A 68 12.97 0.45 -0.01
C SER A 68 12.07 1.67 0.24
N ILE A 69 12.43 2.48 1.23
CA ILE A 69 11.73 3.75 1.51
C ILE A 69 11.71 4.65 0.26
N THR A 70 12.81 4.71 -0.49
CA THR A 70 12.89 5.48 -1.73
C THR A 70 11.89 5.00 -2.77
N GLU A 71 11.81 3.69 -3.03
CA GLU A 71 10.82 3.13 -3.97
C GLU A 71 9.38 3.45 -3.54
N ILE A 72 9.09 3.36 -2.24
CA ILE A 72 7.77 3.67 -1.68
C ILE A 72 7.42 5.13 -1.94
N ILE A 73 8.29 6.07 -1.56
CA ILE A 73 8.03 7.50 -1.70
C ILE A 73 8.00 7.93 -3.16
N ASP A 74 8.91 7.45 -4.00
CA ASP A 74 8.94 7.80 -5.43
C ASP A 74 7.68 7.35 -6.17
N THR A 75 7.19 6.14 -5.84
CA THR A 75 5.95 5.61 -6.44
C THR A 75 4.74 6.39 -5.94
N ALA A 76 4.62 6.61 -4.62
CA ALA A 76 3.51 7.35 -4.03
C ALA A 76 3.47 8.79 -4.53
N ASP A 77 4.63 9.44 -4.64
CA ASP A 77 4.75 10.79 -5.19
C ASP A 77 4.28 10.87 -6.62
N TYR A 78 4.68 9.90 -7.45
CA TYR A 78 4.26 9.89 -8.84
C TYR A 78 2.76 9.62 -8.99
N MET A 79 2.18 8.70 -8.20
CA MET A 79 0.73 8.50 -8.15
C MET A 79 0.00 9.79 -7.73
N TYR A 80 0.53 10.52 -6.74
CA TYR A 80 -0.02 11.81 -6.30
C TYR A 80 0.01 12.87 -7.41
N GLN A 81 1.12 12.98 -8.15
CA GLN A 81 1.24 13.89 -9.29
C GLN A 81 0.22 13.60 -10.41
N LEU A 82 -0.22 12.35 -10.54
CA LEU A 82 -1.29 11.95 -11.47
C LEU A 82 -2.70 12.24 -10.92
N GLY A 83 -2.82 12.76 -9.69
CA GLY A 83 -4.10 12.98 -9.01
C GLY A 83 -4.78 11.70 -8.54
N ALA A 84 -4.02 10.62 -8.35
CA ALA A 84 -4.58 9.34 -7.89
C ALA A 84 -4.86 9.36 -6.37
N SER A 85 -5.94 8.69 -5.97
CA SER A 85 -6.17 8.31 -4.58
C SER A 85 -5.34 7.07 -4.25
N ILE A 86 -4.72 7.07 -3.07
CA ILE A 86 -3.77 6.03 -2.64
C ILE A 86 -4.15 5.57 -1.23
N ASN A 87 -4.23 4.26 -1.02
CA ASN A 87 -4.36 3.66 0.31
C ASN A 87 -3.13 2.80 0.62
N PHE A 88 -2.44 3.06 1.73
CA PHE A 88 -1.27 2.27 2.15
C PHE A 88 -1.72 0.98 2.86
N TYR A 89 -1.50 -0.17 2.21
CA TYR A 89 -1.83 -1.49 2.74
C TYR A 89 -0.55 -2.27 3.09
N MET A 90 -0.14 -2.42 4.34
CA MET A 90 -0.71 -1.87 5.57
C MET A 90 -0.01 -0.58 5.99
N PHE A 91 -0.74 0.34 6.62
CA PHE A 91 -0.15 1.45 7.36
C PHE A 91 0.28 1.02 8.78
N HIS A 92 -0.56 0.21 9.44
CA HIS A 92 -0.28 -0.55 10.65
C HIS A 92 -0.92 -1.91 10.47
N GLY A 93 -0.16 -2.99 10.64
CA GLY A 93 -0.70 -4.34 10.45
C GLY A 93 -1.17 -4.99 11.76
N GLY A 94 -0.39 -4.89 12.85
CA GLY A 94 -0.78 -5.40 14.17
C GLY A 94 -0.56 -6.90 14.32
N THR A 95 -1.52 -7.62 14.89
CA THR A 95 -1.36 -9.02 15.32
C THR A 95 -2.57 -9.88 14.94
N ASN A 96 -2.31 -11.06 14.37
CA ASN A 96 -3.30 -12.11 14.21
C ASN A 96 -3.47 -12.88 15.54
N PHE A 97 -4.23 -12.35 16.49
CA PHE A 97 -4.43 -13.00 17.79
C PHE A 97 -5.12 -14.36 17.67
N GLY A 98 -4.78 -15.29 18.56
CA GLY A 98 -5.42 -16.61 18.65
C GLY A 98 -5.30 -17.38 17.34
N TYR A 99 -6.43 -17.62 16.68
CA TYR A 99 -6.53 -18.43 15.45
C TYR A 99 -7.05 -17.63 14.25
N TRP A 100 -6.86 -16.30 14.27
CA TRP A 100 -7.33 -15.42 13.18
C TRP A 100 -6.39 -15.37 11.98
N ASN A 101 -5.22 -16.03 12.03
CA ASN A 101 -4.30 -16.04 10.89
C ASN A 101 -4.90 -16.83 9.71
N GLY A 102 -4.72 -16.30 8.50
CA GLY A 102 -4.95 -17.03 7.26
C GLY A 102 -3.80 -17.97 6.90
N ALA A 103 -3.81 -18.42 5.65
CA ALA A 103 -2.73 -19.21 5.06
C ALA A 103 -2.56 -18.90 3.58
N GLU A 104 -1.30 -18.91 3.14
CA GLU A 104 -0.95 -19.03 1.73
C GLU A 104 -0.93 -20.52 1.34
N ILE A 105 -0.82 -20.80 0.04
CA ILE A 105 -0.77 -22.19 -0.48
C ILE A 105 0.33 -23.02 0.20
N THR A 106 1.47 -22.39 0.52
CA THR A 106 2.67 -23.08 1.02
C THR A 106 2.74 -23.20 2.54
N ALA A 107 2.22 -22.23 3.29
CA ALA A 107 2.22 -22.25 4.75
C ALA A 107 1.23 -21.22 5.34
N PRO A 108 0.83 -21.39 6.62
CA PRO A 108 0.04 -20.39 7.32
C PRO A 108 0.81 -19.07 7.53
N VAL A 109 0.10 -17.94 7.51
CA VAL A 109 0.65 -16.63 7.90
C VAL A 109 1.01 -16.66 9.38
N ILE A 110 2.12 -16.03 9.77
CA ILE A 110 2.56 -16.01 11.17
C ILE A 110 1.60 -15.18 12.06
N THR A 111 1.72 -15.35 13.38
CA THR A 111 0.91 -14.58 14.35
C THR A 111 1.16 -13.09 14.25
N SER A 112 2.42 -12.67 14.09
CA SER A 112 2.74 -11.27 13.84
C SER A 112 2.19 -10.83 12.50
N TYR A 113 1.48 -9.71 12.49
CA TYR A 113 1.07 -9.03 11.26
C TYR A 113 1.76 -7.68 11.16
N ASP A 114 3.00 -7.55 11.65
CA ASP A 114 3.82 -6.33 11.53
C ASP A 114 3.87 -5.79 10.09
N TYR A 115 3.90 -6.71 9.12
CA TYR A 115 3.87 -6.43 7.68
C TYR A 115 5.10 -5.64 7.20
N SER A 116 6.07 -5.35 8.06
CA SER A 116 7.05 -4.28 7.84
C SER A 116 6.35 -2.97 7.45
N ALA A 117 5.21 -2.68 8.06
CA ALA A 117 4.41 -1.50 7.80
C ALA A 117 5.12 -0.22 8.28
N PRO A 118 4.59 0.97 7.92
CA PRO A 118 5.05 2.24 8.49
C PRO A 118 5.04 2.27 10.02
N LEU A 119 4.03 1.69 10.66
CA LEU A 119 4.01 1.46 12.11
C LEU A 119 4.30 0.00 12.42
N THR A 120 5.13 -0.27 13.44
CA THR A 120 5.43 -1.65 13.87
C THR A 120 4.17 -2.35 14.39
N GLU A 121 4.22 -3.66 14.59
CA GLU A 121 3.15 -4.43 15.24
C GLU A 121 2.66 -3.77 16.53
N ALA A 122 3.58 -3.26 17.37
CA ALA A 122 3.28 -2.58 18.63
C ALA A 122 2.86 -1.11 18.47
N GLY A 123 2.88 -0.55 17.25
CA GLY A 123 2.51 0.84 16.96
C GLY A 123 3.66 1.83 16.98
N ASP A 124 4.92 1.38 17.02
CA ASP A 124 6.08 2.26 17.07
C ASP A 124 6.31 2.96 15.73
N LEU A 125 6.85 4.18 15.79
CA LEU A 125 7.20 4.96 14.62
C LEU A 125 8.47 4.42 13.96
N THR A 126 8.39 4.10 12.67
CA THR A 126 9.56 3.67 11.90
C THR A 126 10.11 4.81 11.04
N GLN A 127 11.30 4.60 10.44
CA GLN A 127 11.82 5.48 9.40
C GLN A 127 10.86 5.61 8.20
N LYS A 128 10.08 4.55 7.92
CA LYS A 128 9.08 4.54 6.84
C LYS A 128 7.88 5.42 7.18
N TYR A 129 7.40 5.39 8.41
CA TYR A 129 6.41 6.35 8.89
C TYR A 129 6.90 7.78 8.74
N MET A 130 8.12 8.07 9.20
CA MET A 130 8.70 9.41 9.11
C MET A 130 8.83 9.89 7.66
N ALA A 131 9.24 9.02 6.74
CA ALA A 131 9.33 9.35 5.33
C ALA A 131 7.96 9.68 4.71
N ILE A 132 6.94 8.87 4.97
CA ILE A 132 5.57 9.11 4.48
C ILE A 132 5.01 10.41 5.08
N ARG A 133 5.21 10.63 6.39
CA ARG A 133 4.82 11.87 7.08
C ARG A 133 5.47 13.09 6.44
N ASN A 134 6.79 13.06 6.23
CA ASN A 134 7.53 14.18 5.66
C ASN A 134 7.13 14.45 4.19
N TRP A 135 6.90 13.39 3.42
CA TRP A 135 6.37 13.50 2.06
C TRP A 135 5.01 14.22 2.04
N LEU A 136 4.04 13.82 2.85
CA LEU A 136 2.74 14.52 2.98
C LEU A 136 2.91 15.98 3.44
N ALA A 137 3.80 16.22 4.42
CA ALA A 137 4.09 17.56 4.90
C ALA A 137 4.67 18.47 3.80
N SER A 138 5.41 17.92 2.84
CA SER A 138 5.97 18.67 1.70
C SER A 138 4.95 19.11 0.64
N LYS A 139 3.74 18.53 0.60
CA LYS A 139 2.73 18.80 -0.44
C LYS A 139 1.96 20.08 -0.18
N SER A 140 2.34 21.20 -0.80
CA SER A 140 1.76 22.52 -0.51
C SER A 140 0.23 22.56 -0.59
N ASP A 141 -0.36 21.76 -1.46
CA ASP A 141 -1.80 21.63 -1.72
C ASP A 141 -2.51 20.59 -0.84
N TRP A 142 -1.79 19.85 0.01
CA TRP A 142 -2.40 18.85 0.89
C TRP A 142 -3.12 19.52 2.07
N PRO A 143 -4.46 19.39 2.18
CA PRO A 143 -5.26 20.14 3.16
C PRO A 143 -5.10 19.62 4.60
N HIS A 144 -4.69 18.35 4.77
CA HIS A 144 -4.61 17.67 6.06
C HIS A 144 -3.17 17.37 6.43
N LYS A 145 -2.39 18.43 6.67
CA LYS A 145 -0.99 18.29 7.06
C LYS A 145 -0.83 17.39 8.29
N PRO A 146 0.20 16.53 8.34
CA PRO A 146 0.42 15.70 9.50
C PRO A 146 0.61 16.54 10.77
N GLY A 147 -0.13 16.19 11.82
CA GLY A 147 -0.01 16.82 13.13
C GLY A 147 1.30 16.46 13.84
N ASP A 148 1.47 16.98 15.04
CA ASP A 148 2.64 16.70 15.88
C ASP A 148 2.75 15.23 16.24
N ILE A 149 3.98 14.77 16.44
CA ILE A 149 4.25 13.41 16.92
C ILE A 149 3.89 13.34 18.42
N PRO A 150 3.12 12.35 18.87
CA PRO A 150 2.82 12.17 20.28
C PRO A 150 4.09 12.04 21.12
N ARG A 151 4.12 12.69 22.29
CA ARG A 151 5.32 12.76 23.16
C ARG A 151 5.77 11.40 23.68
N ASP A 152 4.86 10.43 23.79
CA ASP A 152 5.14 9.11 24.34
C ASP A 152 5.81 8.17 23.31
N ASN A 153 6.05 8.64 22.08
CA ASN A 153 6.63 7.89 20.95
C ASN A 153 8.04 8.38 20.54
N LEU A 154 8.72 9.15 21.41
CA LEU A 154 10.10 9.64 21.23
C LEU A 154 11.02 9.03 22.29
#